data_AF-A0A8J6WX28-F1
#
_entry.id   AF-A0A8J6WX28-F1
#
_cell.length_a   1.000
_cell.length_b   1.000
_cell.length_c   1.000
_cell.angle_alpha   90.00
_cell.angle_beta   90.00
_cell.angle_gamma   90.00
#
_symmetry.space_group_name_H-M   'P 1'
#
loop_
_entity.id
_entity.type
_entity.pdbx_description
1 polymer ?
#
loop_
_entity_poly.entity_id
_entity_poly.type
_entity_poly.pdbx_seq_one_letter_code
_entity_poly.pdbx_strand_id
1 'polypeptide(L)'
;MMLKSEPNRMPYHGWLLEVIPYGDSFRFDAHHPSVPGGMNEGETYNSFAAALVAGRHFIDREVAIQALLDVLGTLLEDEKISCDEYWSLTCFY
;
A
#
# COMPACT_ATOMS: atom_id res chain seq x y z
N MET A 1 13.82 -20.78 21.02
CA MET A 1 12.43 -21.28 21.00
C MET A 1 11.67 -20.38 20.03
N MET A 2 11.58 -20.77 18.75
CA MET A 2 10.89 -19.97 17.73
C MET A 2 9.39 -20.07 17.98
N LEU A 3 8.76 -18.94 18.29
CA LEU A 3 7.30 -18.84 18.40
C LEU A 3 6.70 -19.22 17.04
N LYS A 4 5.91 -20.29 17.05
CA LYS A 4 5.13 -20.74 15.90
C LYS A 4 4.14 -19.62 15.53
N SER A 5 4.31 -19.11 14.32
CA SER A 5 3.24 -18.71 13.40
C SER A 5 2.24 -17.69 13.92
N GLU A 6 2.68 -16.44 14.12
CA GLU A 6 1.77 -15.35 13.76
C GLU A 6 1.49 -15.46 12.25
N PRO A 7 0.26 -15.17 11.78
CA PRO A 7 0.03 -15.06 10.36
C PRO A 7 0.87 -13.90 9.82
N ASN A 8 2.03 -14.23 9.24
CA ASN A 8 2.88 -13.28 8.53
C ASN A 8 2.16 -12.69 7.31
N ARG A 9 0.98 -13.19 6.94
CA ARG A 9 0.12 -12.71 5.85
C ARG A 9 -1.24 -12.31 6.41
N MET A 10 -1.57 -11.03 6.28
CA MET A 10 -2.76 -10.42 6.86
C MET A 10 -3.53 -9.67 5.77
N PRO A 11 -4.79 -10.04 5.48
CA PRO A 11 -5.62 -9.22 4.60
C PRO A 11 -5.90 -7.86 5.25
N TYR A 12 -5.78 -6.79 4.47
CA TYR A 12 -5.98 -5.41 4.94
C TYR A 12 -6.45 -4.52 3.78
N HIS A 13 -7.62 -3.87 3.91
CA HIS A 13 -8.26 -3.08 2.85
C HIS A 13 -8.34 -3.75 1.46
N GLY A 14 -8.54 -5.08 1.42
CA GLY A 14 -8.59 -5.84 0.17
C GLY A 14 -7.22 -6.21 -0.42
N TRP A 15 -6.14 -5.75 0.19
CA TRP A 15 -4.76 -6.16 -0.10
C TRP A 15 -4.34 -7.30 0.81
N LEU A 16 -3.25 -7.97 0.45
CA LEU A 16 -2.55 -8.90 1.35
C LEU A 16 -1.26 -8.26 1.83
N LEU A 17 -1.13 -8.01 3.13
CA LEU A 17 0.09 -7.53 3.76
C LEU A 17 0.91 -8.71 4.27
N GLU A 18 2.14 -8.83 3.82
CA GLU A 18 3.08 -9.85 4.27
C GLU A 18 4.24 -9.22 5.06
N VAL A 19 4.52 -9.67 6.28
CA VAL A 19 5.71 -9.27 7.05
C VAL A 19 6.71 -10.41 7.05
N ILE A 20 7.93 -10.14 6.59
CA ILE A 20 8.95 -11.13 6.25
C ILE A 20 10.19 -10.89 7.11
N PRO A 21 10.68 -11.90 7.86
CA PRO A 21 11.98 -11.81 8.53
C PRO A 21 13.12 -11.62 7.52
N TYR A 22 14.04 -10.71 7.80
CA TYR A 22 15.19 -10.40 6.96
C TYR A 22 16.44 -10.18 7.83
N GLY A 23 17.24 -11.23 8.01
CA GLY A 23 18.36 -11.23 8.97
C GLY A 23 17.85 -10.99 10.40
N ASP A 24 18.41 -9.98 11.07
CA ASP A 24 17.98 -9.52 12.41
C ASP A 24 16.88 -8.45 12.36
N SER A 25 16.25 -8.26 11.20
CA SER A 25 15.22 -7.25 10.94
C SER A 25 13.98 -7.85 10.28
N PHE A 26 13.01 -7.01 9.95
CA PHE A 26 11.76 -7.37 9.28
C PHE A 26 11.55 -6.43 8.10
N ARG A 27 10.95 -6.91 7.01
CA ARG A 27 10.43 -6.09 5.92
C ARG A 27 8.95 -6.38 5.74
N PHE A 28 8.24 -5.56 4.98
CA PHE A 28 6.90 -5.92 4.51
C PHE A 28 6.86 -5.98 2.98
N ASP A 29 5.98 -6.83 2.44
CA ASP A 29 5.54 -6.82 1.05
C ASP A 29 4.00 -6.68 1.04
N ALA A 30 3.46 -5.71 0.31
CA ALA A 30 2.02 -5.47 0.16
C ALA A 30 1.57 -5.92 -1.25
N HIS A 31 0.61 -6.84 -1.32
CA HIS A 31 0.15 -7.43 -2.58
C HIS A 31 -1.24 -6.90 -2.94
N HIS A 32 -1.32 -6.10 -4.01
CA HIS A 32 -2.60 -5.68 -4.58
C HIS A 32 -3.25 -6.86 -5.33
N PRO A 33 -4.56 -7.12 -5.17
CA PRO A 33 -5.22 -8.27 -5.79
C PRO A 33 -5.16 -8.28 -7.33
N SER A 34 -5.00 -7.12 -7.96
CA SER A 34 -4.93 -6.99 -9.43
C SER A 34 -3.52 -6.76 -9.98
N VAL A 35 -2.49 -6.59 -9.14
CA VAL A 35 -1.11 -6.38 -9.60
C VAL A 35 -0.27 -7.61 -9.24
N PRO A 36 0.33 -8.29 -10.24
CA PRO A 36 1.27 -9.37 -9.96
C PRO A 36 2.54 -8.84 -9.29
N GLY A 37 2.83 -9.33 -8.09
CA GLY A 37 4.03 -8.99 -7.33
C GLY A 37 3.74 -8.15 -6.09
N GLY A 38 4.52 -8.40 -5.03
CA GLY A 38 4.47 -7.59 -3.82
C GLY A 38 5.16 -6.25 -4.04
N MET A 39 4.52 -5.17 -3.59
CA MET A 39 5.11 -3.84 -3.50
C MET A 39 5.76 -3.71 -2.14
N ASN A 40 6.99 -3.20 -2.08
CA ASN A 40 7.61 -2.79 -0.83
C ASN A 40 8.29 -1.44 -0.98
N GLU A 41 8.47 -0.76 0.13
CA GLU A 41 9.23 0.50 0.19
C GLU A 41 10.75 0.28 0.25
N GLY A 42 11.22 -0.97 0.17
CA GLY A 42 12.64 -1.33 0.25
C GLY A 42 13.28 -1.15 1.64
N GLU A 43 12.51 -0.72 2.64
CA GLU A 43 12.98 -0.50 4.01
C GLU A 43 12.92 -1.77 4.88
N THR A 44 13.78 -1.81 5.91
CA THR A 44 13.74 -2.82 6.96
C THR A 44 13.50 -2.19 8.33
N TYR A 45 12.86 -2.95 9.21
CA TYR A 45 12.36 -2.52 10.51
C TYR A 45 12.93 -3.42 11.60
N ASN A 46 13.19 -2.85 12.77
CA ASN A 46 13.79 -3.54 13.91
C ASN A 46 12.83 -4.52 14.63
N SER A 47 11.54 -4.53 14.26
CA SER A 47 10.54 -5.40 14.87
C SER A 47 9.41 -5.71 13.89
N PHE A 48 8.75 -6.85 14.12
CA PHE A 48 7.55 -7.25 13.37
C PHE A 48 6.44 -6.17 13.47
N ALA A 49 6.22 -5.62 14.67
CA ALA A 49 5.21 -4.60 14.89
C ALA A 49 5.49 -3.31 14.10
N ALA A 50 6.75 -2.87 14.02
CA ALA A 50 7.13 -1.72 13.22
C ALA A 50 6.91 -1.97 11.71
N ALA A 51 7.31 -3.14 11.20
CA ALA A 51 7.05 -3.51 9.80
C ALA A 51 5.55 -3.61 9.50
N LEU A 52 4.75 -4.14 10.43
CA LEU A 52 3.30 -4.24 10.29
C LEU A 52 2.64 -2.85 10.23
N VAL A 53 3.04 -1.94 11.11
CA VAL A 53 2.52 -0.55 11.13
C VAL A 53 2.90 0.17 9.84
N ALA A 54 4.16 0.07 9.40
CA ALA A 54 4.60 0.66 8.14
C ALA A 54 3.83 0.11 6.93
N GLY A 55 3.68 -1.21 6.85
CA GLY A 55 2.93 -1.84 5.75
C GLY A 55 1.44 -1.46 5.72
N ARG A 56 0.82 -1.24 6.89
CA ARG A 56 -0.55 -0.70 6.95
C ARG A 56 -0.62 0.75 6.46
N HIS A 57 0.32 1.60 6.90
CA HIS A 57 0.38 2.99 6.43
C HIS A 57 0.58 3.09 4.92
N PHE A 58 1.44 2.24 4.35
CA PHE A 58 1.61 2.11 2.91
C PHE A 58 0.28 1.79 2.23
N ILE A 59 -0.42 0.72 2.67
CA ILE A 59 -1.71 0.33 2.09
C ILE A 59 -2.77 1.43 2.25
N ASP A 60 -2.86 2.06 3.43
CA ASP A 60 -3.80 3.15 3.69
C ASP A 60 -3.60 4.31 2.69
N ARG A 61 -2.33 4.65 2.41
CA ARG A 61 -1.96 5.66 1.42
C ARG A 61 -2.37 5.26 0.01
N GLU A 62 -2.05 4.04 -0.43
CA GLU A 62 -2.38 3.55 -1.77
C GLU A 62 -3.90 3.50 -1.99
N VAL A 63 -4.66 3.05 -0.98
CA VAL A 63 -6.12 3.04 -1.02
C VAL A 63 -6.69 4.46 -1.11
N ALA A 64 -6.13 5.41 -0.36
CA ALA A 64 -6.55 6.80 -0.43
C ALA A 64 -6.24 7.44 -1.80
N ILE A 65 -5.07 7.13 -2.38
CA ILE A 65 -4.70 7.58 -3.73
C ILE A 65 -5.69 7.02 -4.76
N GLN A 66 -5.99 5.72 -4.72
CA GLN A 66 -6.95 5.11 -5.64
C GLN A 66 -8.34 5.75 -5.53
N ALA A 67 -8.84 5.93 -4.29
CA ALA A 67 -10.14 6.58 -4.08
C ALA A 67 -10.17 8.02 -4.59
N LEU A 68 -9.08 8.77 -4.44
CA LEU A 68 -8.95 10.11 -4.99
C LEU A 68 -8.97 10.10 -6.53
N LEU A 69 -8.22 9.18 -7.16
CA LEU A 69 -8.20 9.03 -8.61
C LEU A 69 -9.58 8.67 -9.18
N ASP A 70 -10.32 7.80 -8.50
CA ASP A 70 -11.67 7.42 -8.90
C ASP A 70 -12.62 8.65 -8.89
N VAL A 71 -12.57 9.46 -7.83
CA VAL A 71 -13.38 10.69 -7.72
C VAL A 71 -12.99 11.70 -8.80
N LEU A 72 -11.68 11.94 -8.99
CA LEU A 72 -11.19 12.87 -10.00
C LEU A 72 -11.53 12.39 -11.43
N GLY A 73 -11.51 11.08 -11.67
CA GLY A 73 -11.94 10.46 -12.92
C GLY A 73 -13.42 10.77 -13.22
N THR A 74 -14.30 10.57 -12.24
CA THR A 74 -15.72 10.94 -12.40
C THR A 74 -15.91 12.44 -12.64
N LEU A 75 -15.18 13.30 -11.92
CA LEU A 75 -15.27 14.75 -12.15
C LEU A 75 -14.78 15.17 -13.53
N LEU A 76 -13.76 14.50 -14.07
CA LEU A 76 -13.27 14.73 -15.43
C LEU A 76 -14.31 14.27 -16.47
N GLU A 77 -14.88 13.07 -16.30
CA GLU A 77 -15.93 12.52 -17.18
C GLU A 77 -17.18 13.40 -17.21
N ASP A 78 -17.56 13.98 -16.06
CA ASP A 78 -18.68 14.91 -15.91
C ASP A 78 -18.34 16.36 -16.33
N GLU A 79 -17.15 16.59 -16.90
CA GLU A 79 -16.63 17.90 -17.31
C GLU A 79 -16.64 18.95 -16.19
N LYS A 80 -16.51 18.53 -14.92
CA LYS A 80 -16.45 19.41 -13.73
C LYS A 80 -15.06 19.97 -13.47
N ILE A 81 -14.04 19.27 -13.95
CA ILE A 81 -12.64 19.71 -13.98
C ILE A 81 -12.08 19.52 -15.38
N SER A 82 -11.13 20.35 -15.75
CA SER A 82 -10.37 20.21 -16.99
C SER A 82 -9.35 19.07 -16.90
N CYS A 83 -8.87 18.62 -18.07
CA CYS A 83 -7.76 17.66 -18.15
C CYS A 83 -6.50 18.18 -17.45
N ASP A 84 -6.21 19.48 -17.58
CA ASP A 84 -5.05 20.11 -16.93
C ASP A 84 -5.19 20.10 -15.40
N GLU A 85 -6.38 20.40 -14.87
CA GLU A 85 -6.67 20.30 -13.43
C GLU A 85 -6.54 18.86 -12.93
N TYR A 86 -7.09 17.88 -13.66
CA TYR A 86 -6.94 16.46 -13.33
C TYR A 86 -5.46 16.06 -13.21
N TRP A 87 -4.62 16.39 -14.20
CA TRP A 87 -3.19 16.06 -14.14
C TRP A 87 -2.46 16.81 -13.03
N SER A 88 -2.82 18.07 -12.77
CA SER A 88 -2.22 18.83 -11.66
C SER A 88 -2.49 18.21 -10.28
N LEU A 89 -3.60 17.47 -10.13
CA LEU A 89 -4.01 16.84 -8.88
C LEU A 89 -3.55 15.38 -8.75
N THR A 90 -3.14 14.74 -9.85
CA THR A 90 -2.83 13.30 -9.91
C THR A 90 -1.38 12.97 -10.26
N CYS A 91 -0.61 13.94 -10.74
CA CYS A 91 0.82 13.80 -10.93
C CYS A 91 1.55 13.86 -9.57
N PHE A 92 1.64 12.72 -8.89
CA PHE A 92 2.33 12.57 -7.60
C PHE A 92 3.87 12.51 -7.71
N TYR A 93 4.46 12.94 -8.83
CA TYR A 93 5.88 12.83 -9.15
C TYR A 93 6.44 14.07 -9.85
#